data_AF-A0A1Y5SI30-F1
#
_entry.id   AF-A0A1Y5SI30-F1
#
_cell.length_a   1.000
_cell.length_b   1.000
_cell.length_c   1.000
_cell.angle_alpha   90.00
_cell.angle_beta   90.00
_cell.angle_gamma   90.00
#
_symmetry.space_group_name_H-M   'P 1'
#
loop_
_entity.id
_entity.type
_entity.pdbx_description
1 polymer ?
#
loop_
_entity_poly.entity_id
_entity_poly.type
_entity_poly.pdbx_seq_one_letter_code
_entity_poly.pdbx_strand_id
1 'polypeptide(L)' 'MDRAFRARQQWQAEFPDAAFGPMEIFDRLNEAVLVFRRDWLEPLLARHGLQPGEFDVLAALLRSGAPYA' A
#
# COMPACT_ATOMS: atom_id res chain seq x y z
N MET A 1 -7.42 -6.33 17.83
CA MET A 1 -6.00 -6.56 17.46
C MET A 1 -5.94 -6.96 16.00
N ASP A 2 -5.09 -6.29 15.21
CA ASP A 2 -4.89 -6.54 13.78
C ASP A 2 -3.91 -7.71 13.52
N ARG A 3 -3.64 -8.01 12.25
CA ARG A 3 -2.75 -9.11 11.85
C ARG A 3 -1.29 -8.83 12.23
N ALA A 4 -0.82 -7.61 12.03
CA ALA A 4 0.56 -7.21 12.32
C ALA A 4 0.89 -7.35 13.81
N PHE A 5 -0.03 -6.95 14.69
CA PHE A 5 0.12 -7.14 16.14
C PHE A 5 0.26 -8.61 16.51
N ARG A 6 -0.59 -9.49 15.93
CA ARG A 6 -0.52 -10.94 16.17
C ARG A 6 0.82 -11.52 15.69
N ALA A 7 1.29 -11.12 14.51
CA ALA A 7 2.58 -11.54 13.98
C ALA A 7 3.73 -11.09 14.89
N ARG A 8 3.71 -9.84 15.37
CA ARG A 8 4.70 -9.33 16.33
C ARG A 8 4.75 -10.18 17.60
N GLN A 9 3.59 -10.53 18.17
CA GLN A 9 3.55 -11.35 19.39
C GLN A 9 4.12 -12.75 19.16
N GLN A 10 3.86 -13.36 18.01
CA GLN A 10 4.42 -14.67 17.65
C GLN A 10 5.95 -14.59 17.55
N TRP A 11 6.48 -13.59 16.84
CA TRP A 11 7.92 -13.40 16.70
C TRP A 11 8.62 -13.06 18.02
N GLN A 12 7.97 -12.26 18.89
CA GLN A 12 8.52 -11.94 20.21
C GLN A 12 8.60 -13.18 21.13
N ALA A 13 7.70 -14.15 20.95
CA ALA A 13 7.75 -15.40 21.71
C ALA A 13 8.95 -16.26 21.30
N GLU A 14 9.27 -16.31 20.00
CA GLU A 14 10.41 -17.07 19.47
C GLU A 14 11.76 -16.36 19.70
N PHE A 15 11.78 -15.03 19.64
CA PHE A 15 12.99 -14.20 19.80
C PHE A 15 12.75 -13.06 20.81
N PRO A 16 12.83 -13.35 22.13
CA PRO A 16 12.46 -12.38 23.17
C PRO A 16 13.29 -11.09 23.17
N ASP A 17 14.56 -11.14 22.75
CA ASP A 17 15.47 -10.00 22.75
C ASP A 17 15.41 -9.15 21.46
N ALA A 18 14.69 -9.62 20.44
CA ALA A 18 14.59 -8.91 19.16
C ALA A 18 13.49 -7.84 19.19
N ALA A 19 13.74 -6.72 18.49
CA ALA A 19 12.82 -5.59 18.41
C ALA A 19 11.98 -5.65 17.13
N PHE A 20 10.74 -6.13 17.24
CA PHE A 20 9.81 -6.26 16.10
C PHE A 20 8.86 -5.08 15.88
N GLY A 21 8.98 -3.99 16.65
CA GLY A 21 8.16 -2.79 16.52
C GLY A 21 8.16 -2.19 15.10
N PRO A 22 9.33 -2.01 14.44
CA PRO A 22 9.39 -1.51 13.07
C PRO A 22 8.68 -2.41 12.06
N MET A 23 8.76 -3.73 12.24
CA MET A 23 8.07 -4.70 11.38
C MET A 23 6.55 -4.62 11.53
N GLU A 24 6.04 -4.42 12.75
CA GLU A 24 4.61 -4.22 12.97
C GLU A 24 4.08 -2.99 12.23
N ILE A 25 4.83 -1.88 12.25
CA ILE A 25 4.46 -0.66 11.52
C ILE A 25 4.49 -0.89 10.02
N PHE A 26 5.56 -1.52 9.52
CA PHE A 26 5.70 -1.83 8.10
C PHE A 26 4.55 -2.72 7.60
N ASP A 27 4.21 -3.77 8.34
CA ASP A 27 3.11 -4.68 8.00
C ASP A 27 1.77 -3.95 7.96
N ARG A 28 1.50 -3.06 8.93
CA ARG A 28 0.28 -2.22 8.92
C ARG A 28 0.22 -1.30 7.71
N LEU A 29 1.34 -0.66 7.35
CA LEU A 29 1.41 0.21 6.17
C LEU A 29 1.16 -0.58 4.90
N ASN A 30 1.76 -1.76 4.77
CA ASN A 30 1.56 -2.63 3.63
C ASN A 30 0.10 -3.11 3.53
N GLU A 31 -0.49 -3.53 4.66
CA GLU A 31 -1.92 -3.90 4.72
C GLU A 31 -2.83 -2.74 4.30
N ALA A 32 -2.57 -1.52 4.80
CA ALA A 32 -3.32 -0.34 4.42
C ALA A 32 -3.22 -0.05 2.92
N VAL A 33 -2.03 -0.15 2.33
CA VAL A 33 -1.82 0.02 0.88
C VAL A 33 -2.59 -1.04 0.10
N LEU A 34 -2.53 -2.31 0.50
CA LEU A 34 -3.23 -3.41 -0.18
C LEU A 34 -4.75 -3.22 -0.13
N VAL A 35 -5.30 -2.90 1.03
CA VAL A 35 -6.74 -2.66 1.21
C VAL A 35 -7.19 -1.45 0.38
N PHE A 36 -6.47 -0.33 0.45
CA PHE A 36 -6.76 0.85 -0.35
C PHE A 36 -6.71 0.55 -1.85
N ARG A 37 -5.67 -0.15 -2.30
CA ARG A 37 -5.53 -0.50 -3.72
C ARG A 37 -6.68 -1.35 -4.23
N ARG A 38 -6.98 -2.44 -3.51
CA ARG A 38 -8.03 -3.40 -3.89
C ARG A 38 -9.43 -2.80 -3.84
N ASP A 39 -9.76 -2.07 -2.77
CA ASP A 39 -11.14 -1.67 -2.51
C ASP A 39 -11.50 -0.32 -3.14
N TRP A 40 -10.51 0.53 -3.43
CA TRP A 40 -10.74 1.89 -3.90
C TRP A 40 -10.04 2.21 -5.21
N LEU A 41 -8.71 2.07 -5.27
CA LEU A 41 -7.95 2.53 -6.43
C LEU A 41 -8.24 1.71 -7.69
N GLU A 42 -8.10 0.39 -7.63
CA GLU A 42 -8.28 -0.50 -8.79
C GLU A 42 -9.73 -0.43 -9.32
N PRO A 43 -10.79 -0.45 -8.49
CA PRO A 43 -12.16 -0.23 -8.97
C PRO A 43 -12.38 1.13 -9.60
N LEU A 44 -11.77 2.20 -9.07
CA LEU A 44 -11.89 3.54 -9.65
C LEU A 44 -11.24 3.59 -11.04
N LEU A 45 -10.01 3.09 -11.18
CA LEU A 45 -9.31 3.08 -12.46
C LEU A 45 -10.01 2.21 -13.48
N ALA A 46 -10.53 1.05 -13.06
CA ALA A 46 -11.29 0.15 -13.93
C ALA A 46 -12.55 0.80 -14.51
N ARG A 47 -13.24 1.69 -13.77
CA ARG A 47 -14.38 2.47 -14.30
C ARG A 47 -14.00 3.36 -15.48
N HIS A 48 -12.73 3.72 -15.60
CA HIS A 48 -12.17 4.50 -16.70
C HIS A 48 -11.40 3.63 -17.70
N GLY A 49 -11.43 2.30 -17.56
CA GLY A 49 -10.69 1.37 -18.42
C GLY A 49 -9.17 1.42 -18.23
N LEU A 50 -8.69 1.92 -17.08
CA LEU A 50 -7.28 2.12 -16.80
C LEU A 50 -6.71 1.07 -15.85
N GLN A 51 -5.43 0.73 -16.05
CA GLN A 51 -4.57 0.06 -15.09
C GLN A 51 -3.80 1.09 -14.24
N PRO A 52 -3.32 0.72 -13.03
CA PRO A 52 -2.54 1.63 -12.17
C PRO A 52 -1.34 2.29 -12.86
N GLY A 53 -0.56 1.54 -13.65
CA GLY A 53 0.60 2.09 -14.35
C GLY A 53 0.21 3.08 -15.47
N GLU A 54 -0.93 2.89 -16.12
CA GLU A 54 -1.43 3.80 -17.15
C GLU A 54 -1.89 5.12 -16.54
N PHE A 55 -2.54 5.05 -15.37
CA PHE A 55 -2.85 6.23 -14.58
C PHE A 55 -1.60 7.01 -14.21
N ASP A 56 -0.52 6.34 -13.78
CA ASP A 56 0.73 7.02 -13.41
C ASP A 56 1.35 7.79 -14.59
N VAL A 57 1.28 7.23 -15.81
CA VAL A 57 1.72 7.90 -17.04
C VAL A 57 0.86 9.13 -17.31
N LEU A 58 -0.46 9.00 -17.30
CA LEU A 58 -1.39 10.12 -17.53
C LEU A 58 -1.21 11.23 -16.48
N ALA A 59 -1.06 10.86 -15.21
CA ALA A 59 -0.82 11.79 -14.13
C ALA A 59 0.54 12.49 -14.25
N ALA A 60 1.58 11.79 -14.73
CA ALA A 60 2.88 12.38 -15.01
C ALA A 60 2.82 13.39 -16.17
N LEU A 61 2.10 13.07 -17.25
CA LEU A 61 1.87 13.97 -18.38
C LEU A 61 1.08 15.21 -17.94
N LEU A 62 -0.01 15.04 -17.18
CA LEU A 62 -0.79 16.15 -16.65
C LEU A 62 0.05 17.09 -15.79
N ARG A 63 0.97 16.54 -14.98
CA ARG A 63 1.89 17.34 -14.14
C ARG A 63 3.02 18.01 -14.92
N SER A 64 3.32 17.59 -16.15
CA SER A 64 4.42 18.14 -16.96
C SER A 64 4.05 19.44 -17.68
N GLY A 65 2.77 19.81 -17.70
CA GLY A 65 2.30 21.06 -18.31
C GLY A 65 2.08 20.94 -19.83
N ALA A 66 1.87 22.08 -20.49
CA ALA A 66 1.58 22.12 -21.92
C ALA A 66 2.71 21.50 -22.77
N PRO A 67 2.38 20.78 -23.86
CA PRO A 67 1.04 20.54 -24.43
C PRO A 67 0.32 19.29 -23.89
N TYR A 68 0.85 18.67 -22.83
CA TYR A 68 0.40 17.36 -22.34
C TYR A 68 -0.44 17.42 -21.05
N ALA A 69 -0.80 18.63 -20.62
CA ALA A 69 -1.67 18.93 -19.49
C ALA A 69 -3.05 19.43 -19.91
#